data_AF-A0A3B1D6C9-F1
#
_entry.id   AF-A0A3B1D6C9-F1
#
_cell.length_a   1.000
_cell.length_b   1.000
_cell.length_c   1.000
_cell.angle_alpha   90.00
_cell.angle_beta   90.00
_cell.angle_gamma   90.00
#
_symmetry.space_group_name_H-M   'P 1'
#
loop_
_entity.id
_entity.type
_entity.pdbx_description
1 polymer ?
#
loop_
_entity_poly.entity_id
_entity_poly.type
_entity_poly.pdbx_seq_one_letter_code
_entity_poly.pdbx_strand_id
1 'polypeptide(L)'
;MNFALFSEHASCVELCLFPSRDSTQESATIALVKSANHVWHIYLEGVNPGCLYGYRVHGPYDPENGHRFNPNKILVDPYAKGLVRTHGLVDRHFAYRFGSSREDLEMDPRDNAGIAPLSVVVDTSFPWGDDLRPDTPLNQTLIYETHVKGLTARHPEVPEEL
;
A
#
# COMPACT_ATOMS: atom_id res chain seq x y z
N MET A 1 12.69 3.25 12.32
CA MET A 1 11.57 2.49 11.72
C MET A 1 12.13 1.29 10.99
N ASN A 2 11.50 0.12 11.13
CA ASN A 2 11.89 -1.09 10.40
C ASN A 2 10.92 -1.33 9.25
N PHE A 3 11.45 -1.49 8.03
CA PHE A 3 10.69 -1.82 6.84
C PHE A 3 10.97 -3.27 6.46
N ALA A 4 9.93 -4.04 6.15
CA ALA A 4 10.04 -5.44 5.79
C ALA A 4 9.00 -5.80 4.72
N LEU A 5 9.44 -6.48 3.66
CA LEU A 5 8.60 -6.93 2.55
C LEU A 5 8.95 -8.37 2.20
N PHE A 6 7.95 -9.26 2.20
CA PHE A 6 8.14 -10.61 1.68
C PHE A 6 8.17 -10.61 0.15
N SER A 7 9.21 -11.20 -0.44
CA SER A 7 9.24 -11.54 -1.87
C SER A 7 10.27 -12.62 -2.17
N GLU A 8 9.80 -13.80 -2.52
CA GLU A 8 10.62 -14.96 -2.89
C GLU A 8 11.41 -14.72 -4.18
N HIS A 9 10.69 -14.32 -5.24
CA HIS A 9 11.20 -14.25 -6.60
C HIS A 9 11.79 -12.88 -7.00
N ALA A 10 11.74 -11.87 -6.12
CA ALA A 10 12.42 -10.62 -6.40
C ALA A 10 13.94 -10.81 -6.49
N SER A 11 14.55 -10.08 -7.43
CA SER A 11 16.01 -9.95 -7.56
C SER A 11 16.54 -8.73 -6.81
N CYS A 12 15.72 -7.69 -6.64
CA CYS A 12 16.02 -6.51 -5.83
C CYS A 12 14.70 -5.87 -5.33
N VAL A 13 14.73 -5.30 -4.13
CA VAL A 13 13.63 -4.50 -3.58
C VAL A 13 14.21 -3.15 -3.15
N GLU A 14 13.55 -2.07 -3.57
CA GLU A 14 13.91 -0.71 -3.21
C GLU A 14 12.75 -0.06 -2.46
N LEU A 15 13.06 0.57 -1.33
CA LEU A 15 12.17 1.44 -0.59
C LEU A 15 12.27 2.85 -1.16
N CYS A 16 11.16 3.37 -1.66
CA CYS A 16 11.05 4.72 -2.22
C CYS A 16 10.34 5.63 -1.21
N LEU A 17 11.00 6.70 -0.78
CA LEU A 17 10.47 7.68 0.18
C LEU A 17 9.95 8.92 -0.55
N PHE A 18 8.83 9.46 -0.09
CA PHE A 18 8.18 10.63 -0.70
C PHE A 18 8.06 11.79 0.32
N PRO A 19 8.46 13.02 -0.05
CA PRO A 19 8.35 14.18 0.84
C PRO A 19 6.91 14.55 1.18
N SER A 20 5.98 14.40 0.24
CA SER A 20 4.59 14.79 0.42
C SER A 20 3.63 13.99 -0.47
N ARG A 21 2.34 14.09 -0.16
CA ARG A 21 1.28 13.47 -0.95
C ARG A 21 1.15 14.04 -2.37
N ASP A 22 1.80 15.16 -2.67
CA ASP A 22 1.77 15.81 -3.99
C ASP A 22 3.08 15.61 -4.76
N SER A 23 4.08 14.94 -4.17
CA SER A 23 5.36 14.66 -4.82
C SER A 23 5.21 13.77 -6.05
N THR A 24 5.71 14.23 -7.20
CA THR A 24 5.64 13.46 -8.45
C THR A 24 6.74 12.41 -8.59
N GLN A 25 7.74 12.45 -7.70
CA GLN A 25 8.90 11.56 -7.65
C GLN A 25 9.27 11.28 -6.20
N GLU A 26 10.03 10.22 -5.99
CA GLU A 26 10.65 9.93 -4.69
C GLU A 26 11.81 10.91 -4.40
N SER A 27 12.09 11.14 -3.12
CA SER A 27 13.25 11.92 -2.67
C SER A 27 14.46 11.06 -2.36
N ALA A 28 14.23 9.77 -2.13
CA ALA A 28 15.25 8.78 -1.85
C ALA A 28 14.74 7.40 -2.24
N THR A 29 15.63 6.61 -2.81
CA THR A 29 15.42 5.21 -3.14
C THR A 29 16.53 4.40 -2.47
N ILE A 30 16.15 3.43 -1.64
CA ILE A 30 17.07 2.71 -0.77
C ILE A 30 16.90 1.22 -1.01
N ALA A 31 17.97 0.52 -1.41
CA ALA A 31 17.96 -0.92 -1.61
C ALA A 31 17.83 -1.67 -0.26
N LEU A 32 16.95 -2.68 -0.23
CA LEU A 32 16.76 -3.55 0.93
C LEU A 32 17.70 -4.75 0.88
N VAL A 33 17.97 -5.33 2.05
CA VAL A 33 18.77 -6.55 2.17
C VAL A 33 17.83 -7.76 2.21
N LYS A 34 18.11 -8.79 1.40
CA LYS A 34 17.36 -10.05 1.40
C LYS A 34 17.84 -10.95 2.54
N SER A 35 16.92 -11.41 3.38
CA SER A 35 17.17 -12.43 4.40
C SER A 35 17.02 -13.85 3.84
N ALA A 36 17.40 -14.85 4.63
CA ALA A 36 17.29 -16.27 4.27
C ALA A 36 15.84 -16.77 4.10
N ASN A 37 14.84 -16.11 4.71
CA ASN A 37 13.43 -16.48 4.63
C ASN A 37 12.63 -15.64 3.61
N HIS A 38 13.32 -15.13 2.57
CA HIS A 38 12.72 -14.34 1.49
C HIS A 38 12.08 -13.02 1.93
N VAL A 39 12.49 -12.49 3.09
CA VAL A 39 12.07 -11.18 3.58
C VAL A 39 13.15 -10.16 3.25
N TRP A 40 12.76 -9.10 2.56
CA TRP A 40 13.61 -7.95 2.31
C TRP A 40 13.40 -6.97 3.44
N HIS A 41 14.47 -6.46 4.05
CA HIS A 41 14.31 -5.54 5.17
C HIS A 41 15.41 -4.48 5.25
N ILE A 42 15.08 -3.39 5.95
CA ILE A 42 16.02 -2.33 6.32
C ILE A 42 15.52 -1.60 7.57
N TYR A 43 16.44 -1.18 8.42
CA TYR A 43 16.16 -0.28 9.52
C TYR A 43 16.67 1.13 9.18
N LEU A 44 15.79 2.12 9.29
CA LEU A 44 16.11 3.54 9.08
C LEU A 44 15.89 4.34 10.36
N GLU A 45 16.90 5.10 10.76
CA GLU A 45 16.81 6.07 11.86
C GLU A 45 16.10 7.35 11.39
N GLY A 46 15.42 8.05 12.31
CA GLY A 46 14.79 9.35 12.02
C GLY A 46 13.48 9.31 11.22
N VAL A 47 12.95 8.12 10.89
CA VAL A 47 11.65 7.97 10.24
C VAL A 47 10.52 8.02 11.26
N ASN A 48 9.63 9.00 11.13
CA ASN A 48 8.49 9.25 12.00
C ASN A 48 7.16 8.84 11.35
N PRO A 49 6.08 8.68 12.15
CA PRO A 49 4.72 8.59 11.63
C PRO A 49 4.40 9.74 10.65
N GLY A 50 3.63 9.44 9.61
CA GLY A 50 3.37 10.34 8.48
C GLY A 50 4.38 10.19 7.33
N CYS A 51 5.48 9.46 7.50
CA CYS A 51 6.40 9.16 6.40
C CYS A 51 5.68 8.39 5.28
N LEU A 52 5.77 8.93 4.07
CA LEU A 52 5.14 8.37 2.87
C LEU A 52 6.16 7.54 2.09
N TYR A 53 5.75 6.35 1.70
CA TYR A 53 6.64 5.42 1.01
C TYR A 53 5.90 4.48 0.06
N GLY A 54 6.67 3.83 -0.80
CA GLY A 54 6.27 2.67 -1.59
C GLY A 54 7.48 1.82 -1.93
N TYR A 55 7.27 0.74 -2.69
CA TYR A 55 8.37 -0.13 -3.12
C TYR A 55 8.50 -0.18 -4.64
N ARG A 56 9.73 -0.29 -5.14
CA ARG A 56 10.02 -0.83 -6.48
C ARG A 56 10.58 -2.23 -6.30
N VAL A 57 10.03 -3.18 -7.05
CA VAL A 57 10.42 -4.58 -6.96
C VAL A 57 10.90 -5.05 -8.33
N HIS A 58 12.16 -5.45 -8.38
CA HIS A 58 12.82 -5.97 -9.56
C HIS A 58 12.75 -7.49 -9.58
N GLY A 59 12.72 -8.06 -10.78
CA GLY A 59 12.68 -9.49 -11.01
C GLY A 59 12.39 -9.80 -12.48
N PRO A 60 12.19 -11.07 -12.83
CA PRO A 60 11.84 -11.45 -14.19
C PRO A 60 10.50 -10.85 -14.63
N TYR A 61 10.44 -10.33 -15.85
CA TYR A 61 9.18 -10.10 -16.53
C TYR A 61 9.02 -11.19 -17.59
N ASP A 62 8.40 -12.28 -17.15
CA ASP A 62 8.10 -13.47 -17.92
C ASP A 62 6.62 -13.83 -17.68
N PRO A 63 5.69 -13.11 -18.32
CA PRO A 63 4.25 -13.25 -18.08
C PRO A 63 3.72 -14.66 -18.36
N GLU A 64 4.34 -15.39 -19.29
CA GLU A 64 3.97 -16.77 -19.64
C GLU A 64 4.22 -17.74 -18.48
N ASN A 65 5.22 -17.46 -17.64
CA ASN A 65 5.49 -18.18 -16.40
C ASN A 65 4.96 -17.46 -15.14
N GLY A 66 4.09 -16.46 -15.31
CA GLY A 66 3.46 -15.72 -14.22
C GLY A 66 4.33 -14.65 -13.56
N HIS A 67 5.59 -14.49 -13.95
CA HIS A 67 6.47 -13.46 -13.42
C HIS A 67 6.19 -12.10 -14.06
N ARG A 68 5.78 -11.11 -13.27
CA ARG A 68 5.33 -9.79 -13.77
C ARG A 68 6.01 -8.63 -13.04
N PHE A 69 7.27 -8.81 -12.66
CA PHE A 69 8.04 -7.76 -11.99
C PHE A 69 8.24 -6.58 -12.94
N ASN A 70 7.77 -5.40 -12.54
CA ASN A 70 7.97 -4.16 -13.29
C ASN A 70 8.40 -3.06 -12.31
N PRO A 71 9.71 -2.77 -12.20
CA PRO A 71 10.22 -1.78 -11.25
C PRO A 71 9.80 -0.35 -11.61
N ASN A 72 9.25 -0.09 -12.80
CA ASN A 72 8.68 1.21 -13.15
C ASN A 72 7.39 1.51 -12.35
N LYS A 73 6.82 0.53 -11.65
CA LYS A 73 5.59 0.69 -10.88
C LYS A 73 5.93 0.75 -9.38
N ILE A 74 5.63 1.89 -8.75
CA ILE A 74 5.52 2.00 -7.31
C ILE A 74 4.40 1.08 -6.84
N LEU A 75 4.75 0.22 -5.90
CA LEU A 75 3.87 -0.72 -5.23
C LEU A 75 3.57 -0.23 -3.81
N VAL A 76 2.33 -0.47 -3.38
CA VAL A 76 1.89 -0.29 -2.00
C VAL A 76 2.45 -1.43 -1.14
N ASP A 77 2.81 -1.12 0.10
CA ASP A 77 3.17 -2.15 1.08
C ASP A 77 1.92 -2.99 1.41
N PRO A 78 1.94 -4.31 1.18
CA PRO A 78 0.81 -5.18 1.53
C PRO A 78 0.48 -5.20 3.03
N TYR A 79 1.40 -4.74 3.89
CA TYR A 79 1.24 -4.62 5.33
C TYR A 79 0.97 -3.18 5.81
N ALA A 80 0.81 -2.21 4.90
CA ALA A 80 0.52 -0.82 5.22
C ALA A 80 -0.68 -0.69 6.17
N LYS A 81 -0.58 0.20 7.16
CA LYS A 81 -1.67 0.53 8.09
C LYS A 81 -2.46 1.78 7.70
N GLY A 82 -1.99 2.47 6.67
CA GLY A 82 -2.69 3.60 6.05
C GLY A 82 -2.20 3.80 4.63
N LEU A 83 -3.08 4.35 3.80
CA LEU A 83 -2.79 4.68 2.40
C LEU A 83 -3.16 6.13 2.11
N VAL A 84 -2.42 6.76 1.21
CA VAL A 84 -2.72 8.07 0.64
C VAL A 84 -2.76 8.00 -0.89
N ARG A 85 -3.30 9.04 -1.54
CA ARG A 85 -3.50 9.13 -3.01
C ARG A 85 -4.40 8.02 -3.56
N THR A 86 -5.62 7.93 -3.06
CA THR A 86 -6.63 6.98 -3.55
C THR A 86 -7.39 7.52 -4.77
N HIS A 87 -6.68 8.14 -5.72
CA HIS A 87 -7.28 8.59 -6.98
C HIS A 87 -7.61 7.37 -7.86
N GLY A 88 -8.54 7.57 -8.80
CA GLY A 88 -9.04 6.50 -9.66
C GLY A 88 -7.96 5.82 -10.51
N LEU A 89 -8.24 4.59 -10.92
CA LEU A 89 -7.34 3.78 -11.73
C LEU A 89 -7.10 4.42 -13.11
N VAL A 90 -5.83 4.66 -13.44
CA VAL A 90 -5.37 5.06 -14.79
C VAL A 90 -4.45 4.00 -15.40
N ASP A 91 -4.33 4.04 -16.73
CA ASP A 91 -3.57 3.07 -17.56
C ASP A 91 -2.11 2.87 -17.10
N ARG A 92 -1.49 3.91 -16.55
CA ARG A 92 -0.11 3.91 -16.08
C ARG A 92 0.12 3.04 -14.83
N HIS A 93 -0.92 2.68 -14.09
CA HIS A 93 -0.79 1.73 -12.97
C HIS A 93 -0.58 0.29 -13.44
N PHE A 94 -0.96 -0.05 -14.67
CA PHE A 94 -0.80 -1.40 -15.18
C PHE A 94 0.68 -1.71 -15.44
N ALA A 95 1.10 -2.92 -15.09
CA ALA A 95 2.47 -3.40 -15.33
C ALA A 95 2.75 -3.65 -16.83
N TYR A 96 1.70 -3.73 -17.66
CA TYR A 96 1.76 -3.98 -19.09
C TYR A 96 1.17 -2.80 -19.89
N ARG A 97 1.52 -2.70 -21.17
CA ARG A 97 1.04 -1.61 -22.04
C ARG A 97 -0.43 -1.84 -22.40
N PHE A 98 -1.31 -1.02 -21.83
CA PHE A 98 -2.73 -1.03 -22.18
C PHE A 98 -2.93 -0.75 -23.68
N GLY A 99 -3.74 -1.57 -24.34
CA GLY A 99 -4.00 -1.46 -25.79
C GLY A 99 -2.86 -1.97 -26.70
N SER A 100 -1.83 -2.61 -26.15
CA SER A 100 -0.83 -3.31 -26.96
C SER A 100 -1.46 -4.49 -27.73
N SER A 101 -0.97 -4.75 -28.95
CA SER A 101 -1.30 -5.97 -29.69
C SER A 101 -0.76 -7.23 -29.02
N ARG A 102 0.22 -7.09 -28.12
CA ARG A 102 0.76 -8.16 -27.28
C ARG A 102 0.10 -8.19 -25.89
N GLU A 103 -0.97 -7.42 -25.70
CA GLU A 103 -1.78 -7.37 -24.47
C GLU A 103 -0.92 -7.25 -23.20
N ASP A 104 -1.08 -8.18 -22.27
CA ASP A 104 -0.41 -8.22 -20.97
C ASP A 104 0.99 -8.85 -21.00
N LEU A 105 1.47 -9.24 -22.19
CA LEU A 105 2.81 -9.79 -22.43
C LEU A 105 3.87 -8.70 -22.66
N GLU A 106 3.45 -7.46 -22.93
CA GLU A 106 4.36 -6.34 -23.12
C GLU A 106 4.42 -5.46 -21.88
N MET A 107 5.60 -5.40 -21.24
CA MET A 107 5.85 -4.51 -20.10
C MET A 107 5.63 -3.04 -20.48
N ASP A 108 4.93 -2.30 -19.62
CA ASP A 108 4.85 -0.84 -19.73
C ASP A 108 6.06 -0.17 -19.05
N PRO A 109 6.92 0.55 -19.79
CA PRO A 109 8.10 1.21 -19.21
C PRO A 109 7.77 2.52 -18.48
N ARG A 110 6.53 3.01 -18.52
CA ARG A 110 6.18 4.32 -17.92
C ARG A 110 6.16 4.24 -16.40
N ASP A 111 6.83 5.19 -15.75
CA ASP A 111 6.81 5.33 -14.30
C ASP A 111 5.46 5.83 -13.77
N ASN A 112 4.99 5.32 -12.64
CA ASN A 112 3.73 5.72 -12.00
C ASN A 112 3.91 6.53 -10.70
N ALA A 113 5.14 6.87 -10.28
CA ALA A 113 5.42 7.45 -8.95
C ALA A 113 4.58 8.68 -8.60
N GLY A 114 4.31 9.56 -9.58
CA GLY A 114 3.53 10.77 -9.35
C GLY A 114 2.02 10.58 -9.18
N ILE A 115 1.51 9.37 -9.38
CA ILE A 115 0.07 9.06 -9.29
C ILE A 115 -0.24 7.84 -8.44
N ALA A 116 0.75 6.99 -8.16
CA ALA A 116 0.56 5.77 -7.39
C ALA A 116 0.04 6.07 -5.98
N PRO A 117 -0.88 5.25 -5.45
CA PRO A 117 -1.15 5.22 -4.02
C PRO A 117 0.15 5.00 -3.24
N LEU A 118 0.31 5.71 -2.13
CA LEU A 118 1.47 5.57 -1.26
C LEU A 118 1.04 5.00 0.09
N SER A 119 1.92 4.20 0.68
CA SER A 119 1.79 3.73 2.05
C SER A 119 2.23 4.83 3.02
N VAL A 120 1.61 4.88 4.20
CA VAL A 120 2.03 5.79 5.27
C VAL A 120 2.40 5.02 6.52
N VAL A 121 3.49 5.44 7.16
CA VAL A 121 3.85 4.98 8.50
C VAL A 121 2.85 5.56 9.49
N VAL A 122 2.13 4.70 10.21
CA VAL A 122 1.10 5.10 11.16
C VAL A 122 1.58 4.84 12.58
N ASP A 123 1.34 5.78 13.49
CA ASP A 123 1.44 5.48 14.92
C ASP A 123 0.21 4.67 15.33
N THR A 124 0.44 3.45 15.80
CA THR A 124 -0.61 2.53 16.25
C THR A 124 -0.93 2.70 17.73
N SER A 125 -0.26 3.62 18.44
CA SER A 125 -0.59 3.91 19.82
C SER A 125 -1.96 4.61 19.89
N PHE A 126 -2.88 4.03 20.66
CA PHE A 126 -4.21 4.61 20.88
C PHE A 126 -4.64 4.36 22.33
N PRO A 127 -4.99 5.39 23.11
CA PRO A 127 -5.41 5.24 24.50
C PRO A 127 -6.87 4.77 24.56
N TRP A 128 -7.08 3.46 24.60
CA TRP A 128 -8.42 2.84 24.65
C TRP A 128 -9.23 3.15 25.92
N GLY A 129 -8.61 3.70 26.96
CA GLY A 129 -9.30 4.01 28.22
C GLY A 129 -9.84 2.75 28.90
N ASP A 130 -11.12 2.78 29.27
CA ASP A 130 -11.81 1.68 29.97
C ASP A 130 -12.52 0.70 29.01
N ASP A 131 -12.20 0.72 27.71
CA ASP A 131 -12.79 -0.20 26.73
C ASP A 131 -12.49 -1.67 27.08
N LEU A 132 -13.54 -2.48 27.13
CA LEU A 132 -13.49 -3.91 27.42
C LEU A 132 -14.39 -4.66 26.45
N ARG A 133 -13.96 -5.86 26.06
CA ARG A 133 -14.73 -6.73 25.17
C ARG A 133 -16.07 -7.12 25.82
N PRO A 134 -17.23 -6.88 25.18
CA PRO A 134 -18.53 -7.21 25.76
C PRO A 134 -18.80 -8.72 25.96
N ASP A 135 -18.11 -9.59 25.23
CA ASP A 135 -18.21 -11.06 25.30
C ASP A 135 -19.64 -11.63 25.28
N THR A 136 -20.54 -11.00 24.51
CA THR A 136 -21.94 -11.42 24.36
C THR A 136 -22.03 -12.89 23.88
N PRO A 137 -22.70 -13.78 24.63
CA PRO A 137 -22.91 -15.16 24.20
C PRO A 137 -23.66 -15.26 22.87
N LEU A 138 -23.35 -16.27 22.05
CA LEU A 138 -23.96 -16.44 20.72
C LEU A 138 -25.48 -16.59 20.79
N ASN A 139 -26.02 -17.26 21.82
CA ASN A 139 -27.46 -17.42 22.01
C ASN A 139 -28.17 -16.13 22.49
N GLN A 140 -27.42 -15.08 22.80
CA GLN A 140 -27.92 -13.75 23.16
C GLN A 140 -27.52 -12.69 22.11
N THR A 141 -26.86 -13.10 21.03
CA THR A 141 -26.36 -12.18 20.00
C THR A 141 -27.47 -11.82 19.00
N LEU A 142 -27.66 -10.53 18.75
CA LEU A 142 -28.42 -10.01 17.62
C LEU A 142 -27.45 -9.25 16.70
N ILE A 143 -27.34 -9.68 15.44
CA ILE A 143 -26.44 -9.06 14.46
C ILE A 143 -27.20 -7.96 13.70
N TYR A 144 -26.60 -6.77 13.62
CA TYR A 144 -27.12 -5.65 12.84
C TYR A 144 -26.14 -5.29 11.71
N GLU A 145 -26.44 -5.74 10.49
CA GLU A 145 -25.61 -5.47 9.30
C GLU A 145 -25.86 -4.04 8.79
N THR A 146 -24.79 -3.27 8.58
CA THR A 146 -24.89 -1.88 8.11
C THR A 146 -23.74 -1.50 7.19
N HIS A 147 -24.00 -0.52 6.31
CA HIS A 147 -22.95 0.17 5.57
C HIS A 147 -22.54 1.43 6.31
N VAL A 148 -21.26 1.57 6.69
CA VAL A 148 -20.73 2.71 7.49
C VAL A 148 -21.24 4.06 6.97
N LYS A 149 -21.02 4.38 5.68
CA LYS A 149 -21.55 5.62 5.08
C LYS A 149 -23.08 5.70 5.07
N GLY A 150 -23.76 4.67 4.54
CA GLY A 150 -25.22 4.68 4.36
C GLY A 150 -26.00 4.79 5.67
N LEU A 151 -25.43 4.32 6.79
CA LEU A 151 -26.04 4.36 8.11
C LEU A 151 -26.29 5.80 8.60
N THR A 152 -25.34 6.71 8.35
CA THR A 152 -25.36 8.05 8.94
C THR A 152 -25.37 9.20 7.93
N ALA A 153 -25.06 8.97 6.65
CA ALA A 153 -24.87 10.04 5.65
C ALA A 153 -26.08 10.97 5.42
N ARG A 154 -27.30 10.59 5.85
CA ARG A 154 -28.50 11.43 5.79
C ARG A 154 -29.19 11.59 7.15
N HIS A 155 -28.50 11.24 8.23
CA HIS A 155 -29.07 11.29 9.57
C HIS A 155 -29.03 12.75 10.07
N PRO A 156 -30.19 13.38 10.34
CA PRO A 156 -30.26 14.82 10.62
C PRO A 156 -29.57 15.23 11.93
N GLU A 157 -29.34 14.28 12.84
CA GLU A 157 -28.65 14.53 14.12
C GLU A 157 -27.14 14.31 14.06
N VAL A 158 -26.59 13.83 12.93
CA VAL A 158 -25.14 13.67 12.76
C VAL A 158 -24.60 14.97 12.12
N PRO A 159 -23.63 15.67 12.75
CA PRO A 159 -23.03 16.87 12.16
C PRO A 159 -22.44 16.62 10.78
N GLU A 160 -22.61 17.57 9.86
CA GLU A 160 -22.14 17.44 8.46
C GLU A 160 -20.60 17.46 8.34
N GLU A 161 -19.89 18.00 9.32
CA GLU A 161 -18.43 18.15 9.31
C GLU A 161 -17.65 16.87 9.70
N LEU A 162 -18.33 15.81 10.12
CA LEU A 162 -17.74 14.51 10.49
C LEU A 162 -17.62 13.57 9.28
#